data_AF-A0AAW7QIF1-F1
#
_entry.id   AF-A0AAW7QIF1-F1
#
_cell.length_a   1.000
_cell.length_b   1.000
_cell.length_c   1.000
_cell.angle_alpha   90.00
_cell.angle_beta   90.00
_cell.angle_gamma   90.00
#
_symmetry.space_group_name_H-M   'P 1'
#
loop_
_entity.id
_entity.type
_entity.pdbx_description
1 polymer ?
#
loop_
_entity_poly.entity_id
_entity_poly.type
_entity_poly.pdbx_seq_one_letter_code
_entity_poly.pdbx_strand_id
1 'polypeptide(L)'
;MTIDSLRLLTNSAATLWLRLSQFGSPELLIQRSSFDEWLTTVRPGLSSADEQAIRRDYRRLSLLLTELEMLTRSREQALALIMDAVQLSSLHEAEPDDESSPPSRDPC
;
A
#
# COMPACT_ATOMS: atom_id res chain seq x y z
N MET A 1 6.36 20.58 10.84
CA MET A 1 5.01 19.98 10.91
C MET A 1 4.50 19.44 9.57
N THR A 2 4.79 20.08 8.44
CA THR A 2 4.38 19.60 7.09
C THR A 2 5.09 18.30 6.67
N ILE A 3 6.36 18.11 7.03
CA ILE A 3 7.13 16.89 6.68
C ILE A 3 6.55 15.65 7.36
N ASP A 4 6.16 15.74 8.64
CA ASP A 4 5.58 14.62 9.38
C ASP A 4 4.21 14.22 8.81
N SER A 5 3.43 15.21 8.39
CA SER A 5 2.14 14.98 7.73
C SER A 5 2.32 14.30 6.38
N LEU A 6 3.29 14.75 5.56
CA LEU A 6 3.58 14.14 4.26
C LEU A 6 4.01 12.68 4.41
N ARG A 7 4.92 12.37 5.34
CA ARG A 7 5.35 11.00 5.62
C ARG A 7 4.20 10.12 6.11
N LEU A 8 3.38 10.63 7.03
CA LEU A 8 2.24 9.88 7.56
C LEU A 8 1.21 9.55 6.47
N LEU A 9 0.87 10.53 5.62
CA LEU A 9 -0.06 10.36 4.51
C LEU A 9 0.49 9.37 3.48
N THR A 10 1.78 9.48 3.15
CA THR A 10 2.46 8.58 2.21
C THR A 10 2.48 7.14 2.72
N ASN A 11 2.87 6.93 3.98
CA ASN A 11 2.89 5.59 4.59
C ASN A 11 1.48 4.99 4.68
N SER A 12 0.49 5.78 5.06
CA SER A 12 -0.91 5.33 5.12
C SER A 12 -1.43 4.94 3.74
N ALA A 13 -1.10 5.72 2.70
CA ALA A 13 -1.45 5.41 1.33
C ALA A 13 -0.74 4.14 0.83
N ALA A 14 0.55 3.96 1.17
CA ALA A 14 1.30 2.76 0.84
C ALA A 14 0.71 1.49 1.48
N THR A 15 0.28 1.54 2.74
CA THR A 15 -0.40 0.39 3.39
C THR A 15 -1.70 0.03 2.68
N LEU A 16 -2.51 1.01 2.26
CA LEU A 16 -3.73 0.75 1.50
C LEU A 16 -3.43 0.21 0.10
N TRP A 17 -2.38 0.73 -0.54
CA TRP A 17 -1.89 0.25 -1.83
C TRP A 17 -1.53 -1.23 -1.76
N LEU A 18 -0.74 -1.63 -0.76
CA LEU A 18 -0.36 -3.02 -0.52
C LEU A 18 -1.58 -3.90 -0.26
N ARG A 19 -2.53 -3.46 0.56
CA ARG A 19 -3.77 -4.23 0.82
C ARG A 19 -4.60 -4.43 -0.45
N LEU A 20 -4.73 -3.41 -1.30
CA LEU A 20 -5.45 -3.52 -2.57
C LEU A 20 -4.71 -4.43 -3.57
N SER A 21 -3.38 -4.42 -3.55
CA SER A 21 -2.56 -5.29 -4.42
C SER A 21 -2.71 -6.79 -4.17
N GLN A 22 -3.20 -7.18 -2.99
CA GLN A 22 -3.53 -8.59 -2.70
C GLN A 22 -4.70 -9.12 -3.54
N PHE A 23 -5.56 -8.23 -4.02
CA PHE A 23 -6.74 -8.58 -4.81
C PHE A 23 -6.49 -8.42 -6.31
N GLY A 24 -5.70 -7.43 -6.73
CA GLY A 24 -5.30 -7.24 -8.12
C GLY A 24 -4.43 -5.99 -8.27
N SER A 25 -3.82 -5.77 -9.45
CA SER A 25 -2.91 -4.64 -9.63
C SER A 25 -3.66 -3.30 -9.47
N PRO A 26 -3.37 -2.49 -8.44
CA PRO A 26 -4.01 -1.19 -8.24
C PRO A 26 -3.48 -0.13 -9.22
N GLU A 27 -2.46 -0.46 -10.03
CA GLU A 27 -1.93 0.42 -11.08
C GLU A 27 -2.99 0.77 -12.14
N LEU A 28 -3.95 -0.13 -12.38
CA LEU A 28 -5.09 0.14 -13.26
C LEU A 28 -5.96 1.30 -12.74
N LEU A 29 -6.06 1.47 -11.42
CA LEU A 29 -6.76 2.60 -10.80
C LEU A 29 -5.99 3.92 -10.97
N ILE A 30 -4.65 3.86 -11.00
CA ILE A 30 -3.82 5.03 -11.32
C ILE A 30 -4.05 5.47 -12.77
N GLN A 31 -4.14 4.52 -13.70
CA GLN A 31 -4.32 4.76 -15.14
C GLN A 31 -5.70 5.33 -15.51
N ARG A 32 -6.50 5.77 -14.52
CA ARG A 32 -7.85 6.33 -14.68
C ARG A 32 -8.90 5.34 -15.14
N SER A 33 -8.65 4.04 -14.99
CA SER A 33 -9.71 3.03 -15.12
C SER A 33 -10.74 3.26 -14.01
N SER A 34 -12.02 2.99 -14.30
CA SER A 34 -13.04 3.11 -13.26
C SER A 34 -12.82 2.06 -12.17
N PHE A 35 -13.22 2.37 -10.93
CA PHE A 35 -13.15 1.39 -9.85
C PHE A 35 -13.93 0.12 -10.17
N ASP A 36 -15.13 0.25 -10.75
CA ASP A 36 -15.96 -0.90 -11.11
C ASP A 36 -15.30 -1.75 -12.20
N GLU A 37 -14.66 -1.13 -13.20
CA GLU A 37 -13.87 -1.84 -14.20
C GLU A 37 -12.69 -2.59 -13.56
N TRP A 38 -11.92 -1.95 -12.70
CA TRP A 38 -10.85 -2.65 -11.96
C TRP A 38 -11.40 -3.80 -11.10
N LEU A 39 -12.52 -3.59 -10.42
CA LEU A 39 -13.16 -4.61 -9.58
C LEU A 39 -13.58 -5.84 -10.42
N THR A 40 -14.00 -5.65 -11.67
CA THR A 40 -14.27 -6.78 -12.58
C THR A 40 -13.02 -7.57 -12.96
N THR A 41 -11.83 -6.96 -12.95
CA THR A 41 -10.55 -7.64 -13.25
C THR A 41 -9.99 -8.44 -12.07
N VAL A 42 -10.34 -8.06 -10.84
CA VAL A 42 -9.80 -8.63 -9.58
C VAL A 42 -10.18 -10.11 -9.39
N ARG A 43 -11.36 -10.54 -9.86
CA ARG A 43 -11.83 -11.91 -10.15
C ARG A 43 -13.33 -12.08 -9.80
N PRO A 44 -14.02 -13.04 -10.45
CA PRO A 44 -15.27 -13.58 -9.91
C PRO A 44 -14.97 -14.40 -8.65
N GLY A 45 -15.61 -14.08 -7.51
CA GLY A 45 -15.51 -14.86 -6.27
C GLY A 45 -15.19 -14.08 -4.99
N LEU A 46 -15.11 -12.74 -5.04
CA LEU A 46 -15.04 -11.92 -3.82
C LEU A 46 -16.29 -12.14 -2.96
N SER A 47 -16.10 -12.26 -1.65
CA SER A 47 -17.23 -12.18 -0.72
C SER A 47 -17.76 -10.74 -0.68
N SER A 48 -19.01 -10.56 -0.26
CA SER A 48 -19.56 -9.22 -0.05
C SER A 48 -18.77 -8.41 0.99
N ALA A 49 -18.14 -9.09 1.96
CA ALA A 49 -17.31 -8.45 2.97
C ALA A 49 -16.00 -7.93 2.37
N ASP A 50 -15.35 -8.74 1.52
CA ASP A 50 -14.12 -8.34 0.84
C ASP A 50 -14.37 -7.20 -0.13
N GLU A 51 -15.47 -7.26 -0.90
CA GLU A 51 -15.84 -6.19 -1.81
C GLU A 51 -16.04 -4.86 -1.05
N GLN A 52 -16.72 -4.89 0.11
CA GLN A 52 -16.92 -3.71 0.91
C GLN A 52 -15.62 -3.18 1.54
N ALA A 53 -14.71 -4.07 1.95
CA ALA A 53 -13.38 -3.71 2.42
C ALA A 53 -12.56 -3.03 1.32
N ILE A 54 -12.54 -3.62 0.12
CA ILE A 54 -11.87 -3.08 -1.06
C ILE A 54 -12.44 -1.70 -1.43
N ARG A 55 -13.77 -1.56 -1.48
CA ARG A 55 -14.44 -0.26 -1.73
C ARG A 55 -14.03 0.80 -0.70
N ARG A 56 -13.93 0.43 0.56
CA ARG A 56 -13.50 1.34 1.65
C ARG A 56 -12.05 1.76 1.47
N ASP A 57 -11.16 0.81 1.24
CA ASP A 57 -9.73 1.07 1.12
C ASP A 57 -9.43 1.92 -0.12
N TYR A 58 -10.10 1.64 -1.24
CA TYR A 58 -10.02 2.45 -2.45
C TYR A 58 -10.45 3.90 -2.24
N ARG A 59 -11.60 4.12 -1.59
CA ARG A 59 -12.07 5.48 -1.26
C ARG A 59 -11.06 6.20 -0.38
N ARG A 60 -10.50 5.51 0.62
CA ARG A 60 -9.51 6.10 1.52
C ARG A 60 -8.22 6.44 0.78
N LEU A 61 -7.73 5.54 -0.07
CA LEU A 61 -6.54 5.79 -0.91
C LEU A 61 -6.76 6.98 -1.84
N SER A 62 -7.94 7.10 -2.46
CA SER A 62 -8.28 8.22 -3.34
C SER A 62 -8.25 9.57 -2.61
N LEU A 63 -8.74 9.61 -1.37
CA LEU A 63 -8.67 10.81 -0.52
C LEU A 63 -7.22 11.17 -0.17
N LEU A 64 -6.43 10.19 0.28
CA LEU A 64 -5.02 10.41 0.62
C LEU A 64 -4.21 10.87 -0.60
N LEU A 65 -4.48 10.29 -1.78
CA LEU A 65 -3.86 10.72 -3.03
C LEU A 65 -4.21 12.17 -3.35
N THR A 66 -5.48 12.57 -3.16
CA THR A 66 -5.92 13.97 -3.36
C THR A 66 -5.22 14.92 -2.38
N GLU A 67 -5.07 14.53 -1.11
CA GLU A 67 -4.34 15.31 -0.11
C GLU A 67 -2.85 15.44 -0.47
N LEU A 68 -2.21 14.35 -0.90
CA LEU A 68 -0.82 14.35 -1.37
C LEU A 68 -0.65 15.19 -2.64
N GLU A 69 -1.59 15.12 -3.59
CA GLU A 69 -1.64 15.97 -4.78
C GLU A 69 -1.69 17.45 -4.42
N MET A 70 -2.49 17.82 -3.41
CA MET A 70 -2.59 19.19 -2.92
C MET A 70 -1.29 19.68 -2.27
N LEU A 71 -0.58 18.81 -1.54
CA LEU A 71 0.68 19.13 -0.88
C LEU A 71 1.87 19.20 -1.85
N THR A 72 1.93 18.29 -2.81
CA THR A 72 3.01 18.20 -3.81
C THR A 72 2.77 19.07 -5.04
N ARG A 73 1.52 19.53 -5.24
CA ARG A 73 1.05 20.21 -6.47
C ARG A 73 1.25 19.39 -7.75
N SER A 74 1.44 18.07 -7.64
CA SER A 74 1.63 17.18 -8.77
C SER A 74 1.17 15.76 -8.45
N ARG A 75 0.27 15.22 -9.29
CA ARG A 75 -0.17 13.83 -9.20
C ARG A 75 0.96 12.83 -9.41
N GLU A 76 1.82 13.09 -10.37
CA GLU A 76 2.97 12.20 -10.65
C GLU A 76 3.90 12.12 -9.44
N GLN A 77 4.16 13.25 -8.77
CA GLN A 77 4.97 13.26 -7.55
C GLN A 77 4.27 12.57 -6.37
N ALA A 78 2.97 12.80 -6.19
CA ALA A 78 2.19 12.13 -5.15
C ALA A 78 2.21 10.60 -5.32
N LEU A 79 2.09 10.12 -6.56
CA LEU A 79 2.17 8.69 -6.89
C LEU A 79 3.59 8.14 -6.68
N ALA A 80 4.62 8.87 -7.10
CA ALA A 80 6.01 8.47 -6.88
C ALA A 80 6.30 8.26 -5.39
N LEU A 81 5.85 9.18 -4.52
CA LEU A 81 6.00 9.04 -3.07
C LEU A 81 5.35 7.76 -2.53
N ILE A 82 4.13 7.44 -2.98
CA ILE A 82 3.43 6.22 -2.57
C ILE A 82 4.20 4.99 -3.04
N MET A 83 4.63 4.96 -4.30
CA MET A 83 5.35 3.82 -4.87
C MET A 83 6.71 3.59 -4.20
N ASP A 84 7.45 4.66 -3.89
CA ASP A 84 8.70 4.57 -3.13
C ASP A 84 8.46 3.99 -1.74
N ALA A 85 7.42 4.44 -1.03
CA ALA A 85 7.07 3.91 0.29
C ALA A 85 6.59 2.45 0.26
N VAL A 86 5.89 2.04 -0.80
CA VAL A 86 5.51 0.64 -1.05
C VAL A 86 6.76 -0.22 -1.24
N GLN A 87 7.72 0.22 -2.06
CA GLN A 87 8.98 -0.48 -2.27
C GLN A 87 9.78 -0.62 -0.97
N LEU A 88 9.90 0.46 -0.20
CA LEU A 88 10.59 0.43 1.10
C LEU A 88 9.92 -0.52 2.10
N SER A 89 8.59 -0.61 2.09
CA SER A 89 7.85 -1.53 2.97
C SER A 89 8.06 -2.99 2.55
N SER A 90 8.07 -3.29 1.25
CA SER A 90 8.34 -4.63 0.72
C SER A 90 9.78 -5.11 0.98
N LEU A 91 10.74 -4.19 1.04
CA LEU A 91 12.14 -4.50 1.37
C LEU A 91 12.32 -4.83 2.86
N HIS A 92 11.49 -4.27 3.75
CA HIS A 92 11.56 -4.53 5.19
C HIS A 92 10.99 -5.90 5.59
N GLU A 93 10.09 -6.47 4.80
CA GLU A 93 9.57 -7.83 5.00
C GLU A 93 10.52 -8.93 4.46
N ALA A 94 11.58 -8.55 3.74
CA ALA A 94 12.51 -9.46 3.08
C ALA A 94 13.84 -9.68 3.82
N GLU A 95 14.03 -9.07 5.00
CA GLU A 95 15.16 -9.42 5.88
C GLU A 95 14.82 -10.77 6.55
N PRO A 96 15.50 -11.88 6.21
CA PRO A 96 15.38 -13.09 6.99
C PRO A 96 16.00 -12.82 8.36
N ASP A 97 15.26 -13.07 9.43
CA ASP A 97 15.82 -13.30 10.75
C ASP A 97 16.92 -14.35 10.64
N ASP A 98 18.17 -13.90 10.54
CA ASP A 98 19.34 -14.76 10.68
C ASP A 98 19.43 -15.13 12.17
N GLU A 99 18.64 -16.14 12.55
CA GLU A 99 18.71 -16.86 13.81
C GLU A 99 20.04 -17.61 13.89
N SER A 100 21.13 -16.87 14.00
CA SER A 100 22.44 -17.39 14.40
C SER A 100 22.57 -17.27 15.92
N SER A 101 21.71 -18.00 16.65
CA SER A 101 21.94 -18.30 18.07
C SER A 101 22.81 -19.56 18.18
N PRO A 102 24.06 -19.49 18.67
CA PRO A 102 24.81 -20.72 18.96
C PRO A 102 24.24 -21.37 20.24
N PRO A 103 24.12 -22.72 20.29
CA PRO A 103 23.60 -23.39 21.47
C PRO A 103 24.59 -23.28 22.64
N SER A 104 24.13 -22.68 23.74
CA SER A 104 24.78 -22.80 25.05
C SER A 104 24.95 -24.28 25.39
N ARG A 105 26.20 -24.75 25.34
CA ARG A 105 26.61 -26.01 25.97
C ARG A 105 27.31 -25.65 27.27
N ASP A 106 26.57 -25.71 28.37
CA ASP A 106 27.14 -25.93 29.71
C ASP A 106 27.59 -27.40 29.78
N PRO A 107 28.85 -27.69 30.17
CA PRO A 107 29.19 -28.92 30.82
C PRO A 107 29.35 -28.71 32.33
N CYS A 108 28.89 -29.71 33.08
CA CYS A 108 28.93 -29.87 34.53
C CYS A 108 30.27 -29.56 35.20
#